data_AF-A0A967D443-F1
#
_entry.id   AF-A0A967D443-F1
#
_cell.length_a   1.000
_cell.length_b   1.000
_cell.length_c   1.000
_cell.angle_alpha   90.00
_cell.angle_beta   90.00
_cell.angle_gamma   90.00
#
_symmetry.space_group_name_H-M   'P 1'
#
loop_
_entity.id
_entity.type
_entity.pdbx_description
1 polymer ?
#
loop_
_entity_poly.entity_id
_entity_poly.type
_entity_poly.pdbx_seq_one_letter_code
_entity_poly.pdbx_strand_id
1 'polypeptide(L)'
;MPDHFRLVRGGTRAHLEAVLADLAPGITEVAFAPALAAEEIRAIDPAAAGRFDDLAVLTDRELHGRLDSLGVTLIGYRALRDAQRAAR
;
A
#
# COMPACT_ATOMS: atom_id res chain seq x y z
N MET A 1 9.10 13.60 5.08
CA MET A 1 8.70 12.98 3.80
C MET A 1 9.22 11.56 3.79
N PRO A 2 8.54 10.59 3.14
CA PRO A 2 9.07 9.24 2.97
C PRO A 2 10.32 9.28 2.09
N ASP A 3 11.21 8.30 2.27
CA ASP A 3 12.40 8.14 1.44
C ASP A 3 12.02 7.59 0.05
N HIS A 4 10.99 6.76 0.00
CA HIS A 4 10.46 6.18 -1.23
C HIS A 4 8.93 6.31 -1.25
N PHE A 5 8.38 6.95 -2.29
CA PHE A 5 6.94 7.04 -2.50
C PHE A 5 6.54 6.42 -3.83
N ARG A 6 5.46 5.64 -3.81
CA ARG A 6 4.86 5.05 -5.00
C ARG A 6 3.33 5.16 -4.93
N LEU A 7 2.74 5.75 -5.97
CA LEU A 7 1.29 5.81 -6.17
C LEU A 7 0.93 5.06 -7.43
N VAL A 8 -0.06 4.17 -7.32
CA VAL A 8 -0.55 3.37 -8.44
C VAL A 8 -2.04 3.58 -8.61
N ARG A 9 -2.47 3.58 -9.87
CA ARG A 9 -3.89 3.50 -10.24
C ARG A 9 -4.09 2.30 -11.17
N GLY A 10 -4.37 1.14 -10.58
CA GLY A 10 -4.56 -0.14 -11.29
C GLY A 10 -3.28 -0.96 -11.49
N GLY A 11 -3.41 -2.29 -11.60
CA GLY A 11 -2.25 -3.21 -11.70
C GLY A 11 -1.50 -3.39 -10.38
N THR A 12 -2.19 -3.17 -9.26
CA THR A 12 -1.59 -2.89 -7.97
C THR A 12 -0.91 -4.07 -7.34
N ARG A 13 -1.37 -5.30 -7.61
CA ARG A 13 -0.63 -6.51 -7.25
C ARG A 13 0.78 -6.50 -7.85
N ALA A 14 0.90 -6.38 -9.18
CA ALA A 14 2.19 -6.40 -9.86
C ALA A 14 3.11 -5.25 -9.37
N HIS A 15 2.52 -4.10 -9.04
CA HIS A 15 3.30 -3.00 -8.50
C HIS A 15 3.80 -3.25 -7.07
N LEU A 16 2.94 -3.77 -6.19
CA LEU A 16 3.37 -4.15 -4.84
C LEU A 16 4.51 -5.16 -4.93
N GLU A 17 4.40 -6.18 -5.80
CA GLU A 17 5.47 -7.14 -6.03
C GLU A 17 6.78 -6.47 -6.47
N ALA A 18 6.70 -5.50 -7.39
CA ALA A 18 7.88 -4.76 -7.84
C ALA A 18 8.52 -3.94 -6.70
N VAL A 19 7.71 -3.33 -5.83
CA VAL A 19 8.22 -2.61 -4.65
C VAL A 19 8.87 -3.58 -3.65
N LEU A 20 8.22 -4.71 -3.37
CA LEU A 20 8.74 -5.70 -2.42
C LEU A 20 10.04 -6.35 -2.91
N ALA A 21 10.21 -6.50 -4.23
CA ALA A 21 11.43 -7.03 -4.83
C ALA A 21 12.63 -6.07 -4.77
N ASP A 22 12.38 -4.76 -4.64
CA ASP A 22 13.40 -3.70 -4.65
C ASP A 22 13.31 -2.82 -3.38
N LEU A 23 13.02 -3.44 -2.24
CA LEU A 23 12.95 -2.74 -0.96
C LEU A 23 14.32 -2.19 -0.55
N ALA A 24 14.43 -0.86 -0.54
CA ALA A 24 15.58 -0.15 -0.01
C ALA A 24 15.38 0.23 1.48
N PRO A 25 16.48 0.37 2.25
CA PRO A 25 16.39 0.87 3.63
C PRO A 25 15.77 2.26 3.70
N GLY A 26 14.82 2.45 4.63
CA GLY A 26 14.15 3.73 4.83
C GLY A 26 12.64 3.58 4.99
N ILE A 27 11.92 4.69 4.87
CA ILE A 27 10.46 4.75 4.88
C ILE A 27 9.95 4.65 3.46
N THR A 28 9.30 3.53 3.14
CA THR A 28 8.59 3.32 1.88
C THR A 28 7.09 3.51 2.10
N GLU A 29 6.47 4.37 1.28
CA GLU A 29 5.03 4.60 1.25
C GLU A 29 4.46 4.13 -0.10
N VAL A 30 3.49 3.21 -0.04
CA VAL A 30 2.76 2.71 -1.21
C VAL A 30 1.29 3.07 -1.04
N ALA A 31 0.75 3.83 -1.98
CA ALA A 31 -0.63 4.31 -1.94
C ALA A 31 -1.56 3.45 -2.80
N PHE A 32 -2.69 3.06 -2.21
CA PHE A 32 -3.76 2.24 -2.80
C PHE A 32 -5.08 3.02 -2.78
N ALA A 33 -6.03 2.67 -3.65
CA ALA A 33 -7.37 3.25 -3.72
C ALA A 33 -8.47 2.18 -3.59
N PRO A 34 -8.46 1.34 -2.53
CA PRO A 34 -9.35 0.20 -2.40
C PRO A 34 -10.84 0.59 -2.40
N ALA A 35 -11.65 -0.22 -3.05
CA ALA A 35 -13.10 -0.08 -3.07
C ALA A 35 -13.82 -1.43 -3.12
N LEU A 36 -15.04 -1.47 -2.59
CA LEU A 36 -15.95 -2.60 -2.79
C LEU A 36 -16.43 -2.62 -4.23
N ALA A 37 -16.65 -3.82 -4.76
CA ALA A 37 -17.13 -4.06 -6.11
C ALA A 37 -18.66 -3.81 -6.23
N ALA A 38 -19.10 -2.61 -5.85
CA ALA A 38 -20.48 -2.16 -5.81
C ALA A 38 -20.92 -1.54 -7.14
N GLU A 39 -22.23 -1.51 -7.42
CA GLU A 39 -22.75 -0.95 -8.67
C GLU A 39 -22.54 0.57 -8.74
N GLU A 40 -22.63 1.27 -7.61
CA GLU A 40 -22.48 2.72 -7.55
C GLU A 40 -21.10 3.16 -8.06
N ILE A 41 -20.04 2.44 -7.70
CA ILE A 41 -18.69 2.81 -8.14
C ILE A 41 -18.43 2.39 -9.60
N ARG A 42 -19.04 1.30 -10.08
CA ARG A 42 -19.01 0.93 -11.50
C ARG A 42 -19.69 1.98 -12.38
N ALA A 43 -20.74 2.60 -11.87
CA ALA A 43 -21.46 3.67 -12.57
C ALA A 43 -20.66 4.98 -12.64
N ILE A 44 -19.88 5.30 -11.60
CA ILE A 44 -19.13 6.56 -11.50
C ILE A 44 -17.74 6.47 -12.15
N ASP A 45 -17.11 5.30 -12.09
CA ASP A 45 -15.75 5.07 -12.57
C ASP A 45 -15.70 3.80 -13.43
N PRO A 46 -15.73 3.92 -14.78
CA PRO A 46 -15.59 2.79 -15.68
C PRO A 46 -14.27 2.01 -15.54
N ALA A 47 -13.25 2.60 -14.89
CA ALA A 47 -11.97 1.98 -14.61
C ALA A 47 -11.85 1.47 -13.15
N ALA A 48 -12.97 1.38 -12.41
CA ALA A 48 -13.00 0.97 -11.00
C ALA A 48 -12.46 -0.44 -10.73
N ALA A 49 -12.31 -1.29 -11.76
CA ALA A 49 -11.76 -2.64 -11.64
C ALA A 49 -10.41 -2.67 -10.89
N GLY A 50 -9.53 -1.68 -11.12
CA GLY A 50 -8.26 -1.58 -10.40
C GLY A 50 -8.42 -1.40 -8.89
N ARG A 51 -9.48 -0.72 -8.46
CA ARG A 51 -9.77 -0.44 -7.04
C ARG A 51 -10.30 -1.66 -6.30
N PHE A 52 -10.92 -2.60 -7.02
CA PHE A 52 -11.36 -3.87 -6.45
C PHE A 52 -10.16 -4.80 -6.23
N ASP A 53 -9.19 -4.78 -7.16
CA ASP A 53 -7.91 -5.48 -7.00
C ASP A 53 -7.11 -4.91 -5.82
N ASP A 54 -7.06 -3.59 -5.65
CA ASP A 54 -6.46 -2.96 -4.45
C ASP A 54 -7.04 -3.53 -3.16
N LEU A 55 -8.36 -3.65 -3.07
CA LEU A 55 -9.01 -4.22 -1.89
C LEU A 55 -8.64 -5.69 -1.71
N ALA A 56 -8.62 -6.48 -2.78
CA ALA A 56 -8.24 -7.89 -2.73
C ALA A 56 -6.78 -8.08 -2.29
N VAL A 57 -5.85 -7.23 -2.76
CA VAL A 57 -4.44 -7.23 -2.34
C VAL A 57 -4.31 -6.88 -0.87
N LEU A 58 -4.97 -5.81 -0.40
CA LEU A 58 -4.87 -5.34 0.99
C LEU A 58 -5.56 -6.25 2.00
N THR A 59 -6.51 -7.08 1.56
CA THR A 59 -7.22 -8.06 2.40
C THR A 59 -6.71 -9.49 2.24
N ASP A 60 -5.64 -9.68 1.46
CA ASP A 60 -4.95 -10.95 1.33
C ASP A 60 -4.36 -11.36 2.70
N ARG A 61 -4.73 -12.55 3.17
CA ARG A 61 -4.32 -13.06 4.48
C ARG A 61 -2.82 -13.30 4.56
N GLU A 62 -2.18 -13.58 3.42
CA GLU A 62 -0.75 -13.87 3.35
C GLU A 62 0.11 -12.60 3.36
N LEU A 63 -0.48 -11.42 3.11
CA LEU A 63 0.27 -10.17 2.97
C LEU A 63 1.12 -9.86 4.22
N HIS A 64 0.55 -10.00 5.42
CA HIS A 64 1.28 -9.72 6.66
C HIS A 64 2.48 -10.65 6.84
N GLY A 65 2.29 -11.96 6.68
CA GLY A 65 3.39 -12.93 6.79
C GLY A 65 4.50 -12.70 5.76
N ARG A 66 4.13 -12.27 4.54
CA ARG A 66 5.11 -11.90 3.51
C ARG A 66 5.92 -10.67 3.90
N LEU A 67 5.27 -9.60 4.39
CA LEU A 67 5.96 -8.39 4.84
C LEU A 67 6.90 -8.69 6.02
N ASP A 68 6.45 -9.50 6.98
CA ASP A 68 7.26 -9.93 8.12
C ASP A 68 8.50 -10.71 7.66
N SER A 69 8.35 -11.61 6.68
CA SER A 69 9.46 -12.38 6.12
C SER A 69 10.53 -11.52 5.42
N LEU A 70 10.15 -10.34 4.95
CA LEU A 70 11.04 -9.34 4.34
C LEU A 70 11.65 -8.38 5.37
N GLY A 71 11.33 -8.54 6.66
CA GLY A 71 11.77 -7.63 7.72
C GLY A 71 11.11 -6.26 7.66
N VAL A 72 9.97 -6.13 6.96
CA VAL A 72 9.23 -4.88 6.85
C VAL A 72 8.43 -4.65 8.11
N THR A 73 8.55 -3.45 8.68
CA THR A 73 7.68 -3.00 9.77
C THR A 73 6.59 -2.08 9.23
N LEU A 74 5.33 -2.51 9.29
CA LEU A 74 4.20 -1.63 9.00
C LEU A 74 4.10 -0.53 10.07
N ILE A 75 4.04 0.72 9.64
CA ILE A 75 4.00 1.88 10.52
C ILE A 75 2.98 2.91 10.05
N GLY A 76 2.24 3.50 11.00
CA GLY A 76 1.32 4.60 10.73
C GLY A 76 1.96 5.97 10.94
N TYR A 77 1.39 7.01 10.32
CA TYR A 77 1.90 8.39 10.42
C TYR A 77 1.99 8.94 11.84
N ARG A 78 1.14 8.48 12.76
CA ARG A 78 1.20 8.92 14.16
C ARG A 78 2.52 8.51 14.80
N ALA A 79 2.89 7.24 14.69
CA ALA A 79 4.14 6.71 15.26
C ALA A 79 5.36 7.38 14.62
N LEU A 80 5.35 7.57 13.28
CA LEU A 80 6.40 8.30 12.57
C LEU A 80 6.57 9.73 13.09
N ARG A 81 5.46 10.47 13.23
CA ARG A 81 5.47 11.83 13.74
C ARG A 81 5.98 11.90 15.17
N ASP A 82 5.58 10.97 16.02
CA ASP A 82 5.98 10.95 17.43
C ASP A 82 7.49 10.64 17.54
N ALA A 83 8.02 9.72 16.74
CA ALA A 83 9.46 9.45 16.65
C ALA A 83 10.27 10.66 16.16
N GLN A 84 9.80 11.33 15.10
CA GLN A 84 10.43 12.56 14.57
C GLN A 84 10.48 13.70 15.59
N ARG A 85 9.49 13.78 16.49
CA ARG A 85 9.43 14.79 17.54
C ARG A 85 10.32 14.45 18.74
N ALA A 86 10.45 13.16 19.07
CA ALA A 86 11.31 12.70 20.15
C ALA A 86 12.81 12.78 19.80
N ALA A 87 13.15 12.72 18.51
CA ALA A 87 14.51 12.86 17.99
C ALA A 87 14.99 14.32 17.85
N ARG A 88 14.15 15.31 18.22
CA ARG A 88 14.54 16.72 18.30
C ARG A 88 15.12 17.04 19.67
#